data_AF-A0AAW0X725-F1
#
_entry.id   AF-A0AAW0X725-F1
#
_cell.length_a   1.000
_cell.length_b   1.000
_cell.length_c   1.000
_cell.angle_alpha   90.00
_cell.angle_beta   90.00
_cell.angle_gamma   90.00
#
_symmetry.space_group_name_H-M   'P 1'
#
loop_
_entity.id
_entity.type
_entity.pdbx_description
1 polymer ?
#
loop_
_entity_poly.entity_id
_entity_poly.type
_entity_poly.pdbx_seq_one_letter_code
_entity_poly.pdbx_strand_id
1 'polypeptide(L)'
;SYAALLPHLRSTDVEITIWGDPSDLPDLPDLLAALTHHQCTHLRLDHHYHHADTATTSNNLLQDIQSGSRLERFSGCLTGGGVTTLLQKCKQLSWLCLAVVSDNHARCLLPQLHHTVTSTLHQLNFLSVRMSAAAVTAAALTSLPSTHKVTLELTDVSDDIVSHACDLVQELQPPGGYWWLRCENSPLTMVGIQDMIRHLHHHSVKVKNIEIYSEVTFTLPQEDQLVTLAKTTLNCDLTKKSIRFRIMT
;
A
#
# COMPACT_ATOMS: atom_id res chain seq x y z
N SER A 1 -1.87 -2.89 31.56
CA SER A 1 -2.35 -2.17 30.36
C SER A 1 -1.31 -1.13 29.96
N TYR A 2 -0.94 -1.05 28.68
CA TYR A 2 0.01 -0.06 28.16
C TYR A 2 -0.46 1.39 28.37
N ALA A 3 -1.77 1.62 28.34
CA ALA A 3 -2.39 2.92 28.59
C ALA A 3 -2.03 3.50 29.97
N ALA A 4 -1.90 2.65 31.00
CA ALA A 4 -1.55 3.06 32.35
C ALA A 4 -0.09 3.53 32.50
N LEU A 5 0.79 3.17 31.56
CA LEU A 5 2.20 3.58 31.58
C LEU A 5 2.41 4.96 30.95
N LEU A 6 1.57 5.35 29.98
CA LEU A 6 1.75 6.58 29.21
C LEU A 6 1.89 7.84 30.08
N PRO A 7 1.08 8.08 31.14
CA PRO A 7 1.22 9.29 31.96
C PRO A 7 2.58 9.43 32.67
N HIS A 8 3.32 8.33 32.81
CA HIS A 8 4.61 8.30 33.52
C HIS A 8 5.82 8.38 32.58
N LEU A 9 5.60 8.30 31.27
CA LEU A 9 6.66 8.33 30.26
C LEU A 9 6.86 9.75 29.73
N ARG A 10 8.10 10.12 29.44
CA ARG A 10 8.40 11.40 28.76
C ARG A 10 8.00 11.31 27.29
N SER A 11 7.45 12.40 26.76
CA SER A 11 6.94 12.49 25.39
C SER A 11 7.96 12.10 24.30
N THR A 12 9.24 12.37 24.54
CA THR A 12 10.36 12.14 23.59
C THR A 12 10.79 10.69 23.43
N ASP A 13 10.29 9.79 24.29
CA ASP A 13 10.84 8.43 24.41
C ASP A 13 9.80 7.34 24.06
N VAL A 14 8.65 7.74 23.52
CA VAL A 14 7.52 6.84 23.31
C VAL A 14 7.21 6.67 21.82
N GLU A 15 7.49 5.45 21.32
CA GLU A 15 7.01 4.95 20.04
C GLU A 15 5.84 3.98 20.27
N ILE A 16 4.74 4.17 19.53
CA ILE A 16 3.60 3.28 19.58
C ILE A 16 3.32 2.81 18.16
N THR A 17 3.36 1.50 17.98
CA THR A 17 2.95 0.85 16.74
C THR A 17 1.80 -0.10 17.04
N ILE A 18 0.66 0.16 16.42
CA ILE A 18 -0.53 -0.69 16.50
C ILE A 18 -0.56 -1.54 15.23
N TRP A 19 -0.42 -2.85 15.39
CA TRP A 19 -0.48 -3.84 14.30
C TRP A 19 -1.74 -4.68 14.41
N GLY A 20 -2.33 -5.04 13.28
CA GLY A 20 -3.48 -5.96 13.21
C GLY A 20 -4.81 -5.26 12.97
N ASP A 21 -5.90 -6.02 13.01
CA ASP A 21 -7.26 -5.44 12.95
C ASP A 21 -7.58 -4.71 14.27
N PRO A 22 -7.94 -3.42 14.25
CA PRO A 22 -8.35 -2.69 15.45
C PRO A 22 -9.47 -3.37 16.23
N SER A 23 -10.34 -4.15 15.57
CA SER A 23 -11.43 -4.88 16.22
C SER A 23 -10.95 -6.05 17.08
N ASP A 24 -9.73 -6.56 16.84
CA ASP A 24 -9.10 -7.62 17.64
C ASP A 24 -8.38 -7.07 18.89
N LEU A 25 -8.34 -5.74 19.06
CA LEU A 25 -7.63 -5.07 20.15
C LEU A 25 -8.64 -4.43 21.13
N PRO A 26 -9.16 -5.19 22.12
CA PRO A 26 -10.21 -4.69 23.02
C PRO A 26 -9.76 -3.50 23.87
N ASP A 27 -8.47 -3.39 24.18
CA ASP A 27 -7.89 -2.29 24.96
C ASP A 27 -7.48 -1.08 24.09
N LEU A 28 -7.69 -1.13 22.77
CA LEU A 28 -7.29 -0.05 21.85
C LEU A 28 -7.99 1.28 22.15
N PRO A 29 -9.32 1.34 22.44
CA PRO A 29 -9.97 2.60 22.81
C PRO A 29 -9.32 3.25 24.04
N ASP A 30 -8.98 2.45 25.06
CA ASP A 30 -8.32 2.95 26.28
C ASP A 30 -6.90 3.47 25.99
N LEU A 31 -6.17 2.80 25.10
CA LEU A 31 -4.85 3.25 24.64
C LEU A 31 -4.94 4.56 23.87
N LEU A 32 -5.89 4.69 22.94
CA LEU A 32 -6.10 5.92 22.17
C LEU A 32 -6.56 7.07 23.07
N ALA A 33 -7.43 6.79 24.04
CA ALA A 33 -7.84 7.75 25.05
C ALA A 33 -6.65 8.23 25.88
N ALA A 34 -5.77 7.33 26.33
CA ALA A 34 -4.56 7.72 27.06
C ALA A 34 -3.57 8.51 26.20
N LEU A 35 -3.52 8.25 24.89
CA LEU A 35 -2.73 9.03 23.94
C LEU A 35 -3.23 10.46 23.76
N THR A 36 -4.51 10.75 24.01
CA THR A 36 -5.02 12.12 23.92
C THR A 36 -4.34 13.09 24.90
N HIS A 37 -3.78 12.57 25.99
CA HIS A 37 -3.07 13.34 27.01
C HIS A 37 -1.55 13.16 26.95
N HIS A 38 -1.04 12.49 25.91
CA HIS A 38 0.38 12.15 25.78
C HIS A 38 0.90 12.43 24.37
N GLN A 39 1.92 13.27 24.26
CA GLN A 39 2.60 13.49 22.99
C GLN A 39 3.61 12.37 22.77
N CYS A 40 3.23 11.31 22.06
CA CYS A 40 4.18 10.32 21.58
C CYS A 40 5.11 10.93 20.52
N THR A 41 6.33 10.38 20.41
CA THR A 41 7.31 10.82 19.41
C THR A 41 6.94 10.27 18.03
N HIS A 42 6.54 9.00 18.00
CA HIS A 42 6.18 8.27 16.79
C HIS A 42 4.89 7.47 17.01
N LEU A 43 3.81 7.81 16.29
CA LEU A 43 2.61 6.98 16.20
C LEU A 43 2.54 6.32 14.82
N ARG A 44 2.37 5.00 14.83
CA ARG A 44 2.27 4.17 13.62
C ARG A 44 1.03 3.28 13.73
N LEU A 45 0.18 3.34 12.72
CA LEU A 45 -1.00 2.48 12.60
C LEU A 45 -0.82 1.56 11.40
N ASP A 46 -0.57 0.29 11.64
CA ASP A 46 -0.35 -0.74 10.63
C ASP A 46 -1.51 -1.76 10.62
N HIS A 47 -2.64 -1.34 10.06
CA HIS A 47 -3.83 -2.18 9.93
C HIS A 47 -3.65 -3.15 8.75
N HIS A 48 -3.74 -4.45 9.01
CA HIS A 48 -3.66 -5.48 7.97
C HIS A 48 -4.87 -5.42 7.04
N TYR A 49 -4.61 -5.07 5.78
CA TYR A 49 -5.59 -4.90 4.71
C TYR A 49 -6.26 -6.16 4.18
N HIS A 50 -5.88 -7.33 4.68
CA HIS A 50 -6.38 -8.60 4.15
C HIS A 50 -7.89 -8.80 4.41
N HIS A 51 -8.54 -7.88 5.16
CA HIS A 51 -9.97 -7.86 5.40
C HIS A 51 -10.59 -6.55 4.88
N ALA A 52 -11.38 -6.67 3.80
CA ALA A 52 -11.88 -5.57 2.99
C ALA A 52 -13.03 -4.75 3.62
N ASP A 53 -13.67 -5.23 4.69
CA ASP A 53 -14.87 -4.61 5.28
C ASP A 53 -14.60 -3.43 6.24
N THR A 54 -13.35 -2.98 6.35
CA THR A 54 -12.89 -2.21 7.53
C THR A 54 -12.67 -0.71 7.31
N ALA A 55 -13.20 -0.14 6.22
CA ALA A 55 -13.07 1.29 5.96
C ALA A 55 -13.62 2.13 7.12
N THR A 56 -14.76 1.72 7.69
CA THR A 56 -15.38 2.35 8.87
C THR A 56 -14.47 2.28 10.08
N THR A 57 -13.89 1.12 10.38
CA THR A 57 -12.97 0.92 11.51
C THR A 57 -11.77 1.85 11.43
N SER A 58 -11.14 1.92 10.25
CA SER A 58 -9.98 2.79 10.04
C SER A 58 -10.34 4.29 10.09
N ASN A 59 -11.52 4.68 9.57
CA ASN A 59 -12.00 6.06 9.69
C ASN A 59 -12.25 6.44 11.16
N ASN A 60 -12.88 5.55 11.94
CA ASN A 60 -13.14 5.77 13.36
C ASN A 60 -11.82 5.93 14.13
N LEU A 61 -10.84 5.06 13.85
CA LEU A 61 -9.50 5.15 14.42
C LEU A 61 -8.84 6.52 14.16
N LEU A 62 -9.00 7.08 12.94
CA LEU A 62 -8.52 8.43 12.63
C LEU A 62 -9.30 9.55 13.34
N GLN A 63 -10.58 9.32 13.65
CA GLN A 63 -11.34 10.28 14.46
C GLN A 63 -10.83 10.33 15.90
N ASP A 64 -10.39 9.21 16.44
CA ASP A 64 -9.85 9.11 17.80
C ASP A 64 -8.43 9.68 17.92
N ILE A 65 -7.69 9.76 16.82
CA ILE A 65 -6.42 10.49 16.77
C ILE A 65 -6.69 11.99 16.86
N GLN A 66 -6.15 12.64 17.88
CA GLN A 66 -6.25 14.09 18.09
C GLN A 66 -5.27 14.87 17.18
N SER A 67 -5.58 16.13 16.90
CA SER A 67 -4.81 17.06 16.04
C SER A 67 -3.39 17.40 16.56
N GLY A 68 -2.97 16.84 17.70
CA GLY A 68 -1.62 16.97 18.27
C GLY A 68 -0.76 15.72 18.19
N SER A 69 -1.31 14.57 17.79
CA SER A 69 -0.56 13.31 17.70
C SER A 69 0.33 13.29 16.45
N ARG A 70 1.59 12.86 16.61
CA ARG A 70 2.54 12.71 15.51
C ARG A 70 2.32 11.38 14.78
N LEU A 71 1.23 11.27 14.04
CA LEU A 71 1.02 10.14 13.14
C LEU A 71 1.99 10.27 11.96
N GLU A 72 3.00 9.40 11.92
CA GLU A 72 4.00 9.39 10.86
C GLU A 72 3.72 8.33 9.79
N ARG A 73 3.04 7.26 10.20
CA ARG A 73 2.74 6.13 9.35
C ARG A 73 1.31 5.66 9.53
N PHE A 74 0.62 5.54 8.40
CA PHE A 74 -0.72 4.99 8.35
C PHE A 74 -0.80 3.90 7.28
N SER A 75 -1.41 2.79 7.67
CA SER A 75 -1.67 1.63 6.86
C SER A 75 -3.12 1.23 7.12
N GLY A 76 -4.03 1.34 6.14
CA GLY A 76 -5.41 0.84 6.27
C GLY A 76 -6.33 1.08 5.05
N CYS A 77 -7.59 0.70 5.17
CA CYS A 77 -8.65 1.01 4.20
C CYS A 77 -9.36 2.29 4.65
N LEU A 78 -9.41 3.36 3.84
CA LEU A 78 -10.06 4.62 4.23
C LEU A 78 -11.12 4.98 3.21
N THR A 79 -12.20 5.64 3.64
CA THR A 79 -13.08 6.31 2.67
C THR A 79 -12.44 7.60 2.15
N GLY A 80 -13.02 8.19 1.10
CA GLY A 80 -12.60 9.54 0.66
C GLY A 80 -12.65 10.58 1.79
N GLY A 81 -13.68 10.53 2.66
CA GLY A 81 -13.77 11.38 3.85
C GLY A 81 -12.72 11.04 4.93
N GLY A 82 -12.34 9.77 5.04
CA GLY A 82 -11.23 9.32 5.89
C GLY A 82 -9.89 9.92 5.49
N VAL A 83 -9.60 9.97 4.18
CA VAL A 83 -8.38 10.63 3.66
C VAL A 83 -8.39 12.12 3.97
N THR A 84 -9.52 12.80 3.80
CA THR A 84 -9.64 14.22 4.19
C THR A 84 -9.45 14.43 5.70
N THR A 85 -9.92 13.50 6.53
CA THR A 85 -9.70 13.54 7.98
C THR A 85 -8.22 13.36 8.32
N LEU A 86 -7.55 12.40 7.67
CA LEU A 86 -6.12 12.16 7.83
C LEU A 86 -5.31 13.44 7.57
N LEU A 87 -5.66 14.22 6.54
CA LEU A 87 -5.03 15.50 6.24
C LEU A 87 -5.13 16.53 7.35
N GLN A 88 -6.34 16.70 7.88
CA GLN A 88 -6.61 17.74 8.86
C GLN A 88 -5.84 17.50 10.15
N LYS A 89 -5.57 16.23 10.45
CA LYS A 89 -5.00 15.80 11.73
C LYS A 89 -3.52 15.45 11.67
N CYS A 90 -3.02 14.96 10.54
CA CYS A 90 -1.73 14.26 10.48
C CYS A 90 -0.75 14.91 9.48
N LYS A 91 -0.40 16.18 9.71
CA LYS A 91 0.49 16.94 8.81
C LYS A 91 1.93 16.41 8.71
N GLN A 92 2.32 15.52 9.63
CA GLN A 92 3.66 14.91 9.69
C GLN A 92 3.71 13.50 9.07
N LEU A 93 2.61 13.07 8.42
CA LEU A 93 2.54 11.75 7.80
C LEU A 93 3.58 11.64 6.67
N SER A 94 4.50 10.69 6.82
CA SER A 94 5.57 10.43 5.85
C SER A 94 5.39 9.10 5.11
N TRP A 95 4.54 8.22 5.64
CA TRP A 95 4.27 6.89 5.08
C TRP A 95 2.77 6.61 5.05
N LEU A 96 2.23 6.39 3.85
CA LEU A 96 0.82 6.10 3.64
C LEU A 96 0.67 4.85 2.79
N CYS A 97 -0.02 3.84 3.31
CA CYS A 97 -0.39 2.65 2.57
C CYS A 97 -1.91 2.50 2.61
N LEU A 98 -2.58 2.45 1.46
CA LEU A 98 -4.03 2.37 1.36
C LEU A 98 -4.50 1.16 0.57
N ALA A 99 -5.56 0.50 1.04
CA ALA A 99 -6.25 -0.53 0.27
C ALA A 99 -7.44 0.06 -0.51
N VAL A 100 -7.59 -0.40 -1.75
CA VAL A 100 -8.76 -0.18 -2.60
C VAL A 100 -9.46 -1.53 -2.78
N VAL A 101 -10.75 -1.58 -2.48
CA VAL A 101 -11.50 -2.86 -2.36
C VAL A 101 -12.53 -3.05 -3.46
N SER A 102 -12.86 -2.01 -4.22
CA SER A 102 -13.81 -2.06 -5.33
C SER A 102 -13.68 -0.82 -6.22
N ASP A 103 -14.28 -0.88 -7.40
CA ASP A 103 -14.50 0.25 -8.30
C ASP A 103 -15.09 1.49 -7.62
N ASN A 104 -16.19 1.31 -6.88
CA ASN A 104 -16.85 2.43 -6.19
C ASN A 104 -15.94 3.04 -5.13
N HIS A 105 -15.17 2.19 -4.45
CA HIS A 105 -14.18 2.66 -3.50
C HIS A 105 -13.08 3.46 -4.21
N ALA A 106 -12.55 2.97 -5.33
CA ALA A 106 -11.52 3.63 -6.12
C ALA A 106 -11.96 5.03 -6.59
N ARG A 107 -13.17 5.15 -7.15
CA ARG A 107 -13.74 6.42 -7.64
C ARG A 107 -13.88 7.47 -6.55
N CYS A 108 -14.15 7.04 -5.31
CA CYS A 108 -14.25 7.95 -4.17
C CYS A 108 -12.88 8.28 -3.56
N LEU A 109 -11.99 7.29 -3.45
CA LEU A 109 -10.73 7.42 -2.73
C LEU A 109 -9.65 8.14 -3.55
N LEU A 110 -9.41 7.70 -4.78
CA LEU A 110 -8.23 8.11 -5.54
C LEU A 110 -8.22 9.60 -5.91
N PRO A 111 -9.35 10.23 -6.33
CA PRO A 111 -9.37 11.67 -6.57
C PRO A 111 -9.09 12.47 -5.30
N GLN A 112 -9.62 12.02 -4.15
CA GLN A 112 -9.37 12.66 -2.86
C GLN A 112 -7.91 12.52 -2.46
N LEU A 113 -7.32 11.32 -2.61
CA LEU A 113 -5.90 11.07 -2.37
C LEU A 113 -5.01 11.95 -3.25
N HIS A 114 -5.34 12.10 -4.54
CA HIS A 114 -4.58 12.92 -5.46
C HIS A 114 -4.59 14.40 -5.04
N HIS A 115 -5.77 14.94 -4.75
CA HIS A 115 -5.91 16.30 -4.24
C HIS A 115 -5.17 16.50 -2.91
N THR A 116 -5.29 15.52 -2.01
CA THR A 116 -4.72 15.48 -0.66
C THR A 116 -3.20 15.57 -0.66
N VAL A 117 -2.55 14.68 -1.40
CA VAL A 117 -1.09 14.61 -1.44
C VAL A 117 -0.50 15.85 -2.10
N THR A 118 -1.15 16.33 -3.17
CA THR A 118 -0.67 17.48 -3.94
C THR A 118 -0.81 18.80 -3.18
N SER A 119 -1.85 18.97 -2.37
CA SER A 119 -2.16 20.25 -1.71
C SER A 119 -1.62 20.38 -0.29
N THR A 120 -1.48 19.25 0.44
CA THR A 120 -1.37 19.32 1.91
C THR A 120 -0.27 18.42 2.48
N LEU A 121 -0.05 17.22 1.95
CA LEU A 121 0.97 16.27 2.45
C LEU A 121 2.28 16.34 1.66
N HIS A 122 2.89 17.52 1.60
CA HIS A 122 4.18 17.69 0.90
C HIS A 122 5.34 16.88 1.51
N GLN A 123 5.18 16.39 2.76
CA GLN A 123 6.17 15.57 3.45
C GLN A 123 5.97 14.07 3.23
N LEU A 124 4.96 13.65 2.45
CA LEU A 124 4.73 12.24 2.18
C LEU A 124 5.87 11.67 1.34
N ASN A 125 6.70 10.86 1.97
CA ASN A 125 7.87 10.23 1.34
C ASN A 125 7.51 8.92 0.66
N PHE A 126 6.50 8.21 1.16
CA PHE A 126 6.10 6.91 0.66
C PHE A 126 4.58 6.80 0.56
N LEU A 127 4.11 6.43 -0.64
CA LEU A 127 2.73 6.09 -0.92
C LEU A 127 2.67 4.67 -1.47
N SER A 128 1.90 3.78 -0.83
CA SER A 128 1.55 2.47 -1.40
C SER A 128 0.04 2.37 -1.59
N VAL A 129 -0.37 1.86 -2.73
CA VAL A 129 -1.77 1.49 -2.97
C VAL A 129 -1.83 -0.01 -3.23
N ARG A 130 -2.70 -0.70 -2.49
CA ARG A 130 -2.96 -2.12 -2.63
C ARG A 130 -4.36 -2.35 -3.18
N MET A 131 -4.53 -3.26 -4.13
CA MET A 131 -5.85 -3.68 -4.62
C MET A 131 -5.83 -5.07 -5.22
N SER A 132 -7.01 -5.71 -5.26
CA SER A 132 -7.20 -6.93 -6.05
C SER A 132 -7.41 -6.55 -7.51
N ALA A 133 -6.63 -7.13 -8.42
CA ALA A 133 -6.80 -6.91 -9.85
C ALA A 133 -8.18 -7.41 -10.34
N ALA A 134 -8.74 -8.43 -9.68
CA ALA A 134 -10.06 -8.97 -10.02
C ALA A 134 -11.23 -8.08 -9.55
N ALA A 135 -11.03 -7.21 -8.56
CA ALA A 135 -12.09 -6.41 -7.93
C ALA A 135 -12.25 -5.00 -8.52
N VAL A 136 -11.32 -4.58 -9.39
CA VAL A 136 -11.23 -3.19 -9.87
C VAL A 136 -11.01 -3.16 -11.38
N THR A 137 -11.60 -2.17 -12.04
CA THR A 137 -11.47 -1.91 -13.48
C THR A 137 -10.69 -0.63 -13.76
N ALA A 138 -10.00 -0.56 -14.90
CA ALA A 138 -9.22 0.61 -15.30
C ALA A 138 -10.08 1.89 -15.34
N ALA A 139 -11.33 1.79 -15.82
CA ALA A 139 -12.24 2.92 -15.90
C ALA A 139 -12.65 3.53 -14.54
N ALA A 140 -12.40 2.84 -13.41
CA ALA A 140 -12.64 3.36 -12.07
C ALA A 140 -11.44 4.12 -11.48
N LEU A 141 -10.29 4.06 -12.15
CA LEU A 141 -9.01 4.53 -11.62
C LEU A 141 -8.69 5.95 -12.08
N THR A 142 -7.84 6.60 -11.29
CA THR A 142 -7.21 7.87 -11.64
C THR A 142 -5.75 7.78 -11.22
N SER A 143 -4.85 8.44 -11.96
CA SER A 143 -3.42 8.40 -11.71
C SER A 143 -3.06 8.75 -10.26
N LEU A 144 -2.13 8.01 -9.67
CA LEU A 144 -1.63 8.30 -8.33
C LEU A 144 -0.86 9.63 -8.30
N PRO A 145 -0.90 10.37 -7.17
CA PRO A 145 -0.09 11.56 -7.02
C PRO A 145 1.40 11.22 -6.99
N SER A 146 2.24 12.17 -7.43
CA SER A 146 3.69 12.01 -7.35
C SER A 146 4.18 12.22 -5.92
N THR A 147 4.96 11.26 -5.43
CA THR A 147 5.72 11.36 -4.17
C THR A 147 7.14 10.83 -4.40
N HIS A 148 7.99 10.85 -3.38
CA HIS A 148 9.35 10.33 -3.52
C HIS A 148 9.38 8.82 -3.85
N LYS A 149 8.48 8.03 -3.28
CA LYS A 149 8.35 6.59 -3.54
C LYS A 149 6.88 6.20 -3.64
N VAL A 150 6.46 5.79 -4.84
CA VAL A 150 5.13 5.23 -5.08
C VAL A 150 5.23 3.74 -5.34
N THR A 151 4.47 2.95 -4.59
CA THR A 151 4.35 1.50 -4.76
C THR A 151 2.91 1.16 -5.15
N LEU A 152 2.76 0.29 -6.15
CA LEU A 152 1.49 -0.36 -6.45
C LEU A 152 1.62 -1.84 -6.12
N GLU A 153 0.63 -2.35 -5.40
CA GLU A 153 0.55 -3.75 -5.00
C GLU A 153 -0.77 -4.35 -5.48
N LEU A 154 -0.66 -5.33 -6.36
CA LEU A 154 -1.79 -6.05 -6.91
C LEU A 154 -1.86 -7.46 -6.28
N THR A 155 -3.06 -7.88 -5.90
CA THR A 155 -3.36 -9.27 -5.58
C THR A 155 -4.21 -9.91 -6.68
N ASP A 156 -4.30 -11.24 -6.62
CA ASP A 156 -5.15 -12.05 -7.50
C ASP A 156 -4.78 -11.92 -8.97
N VAL A 157 -3.51 -11.60 -9.26
CA VAL A 157 -2.99 -11.54 -10.63
C VAL A 157 -2.67 -12.96 -11.10
N SER A 158 -3.45 -13.45 -12.06
CA SER A 158 -3.26 -14.73 -12.73
C SER A 158 -3.01 -14.51 -14.23
N ASP A 159 -2.52 -15.55 -14.92
CA ASP A 159 -2.16 -15.51 -16.34
C ASP A 159 -3.30 -14.99 -17.23
N ASP A 160 -4.56 -15.31 -16.91
CA ASP A 160 -5.75 -14.91 -17.66
C ASP A 160 -6.14 -13.44 -17.48
N ILE A 161 -5.70 -12.78 -16.40
CA ILE A 161 -5.99 -11.36 -16.15
C ILE A 161 -4.75 -10.46 -16.24
N VAL A 162 -3.61 -10.96 -16.73
CA VAL A 162 -2.37 -10.16 -16.85
C VAL A 162 -2.58 -8.88 -17.64
N SER A 163 -3.28 -8.93 -18.78
CA SER A 163 -3.56 -7.75 -19.60
C SER A 163 -4.36 -6.71 -18.80
N HIS A 164 -5.43 -7.16 -18.14
CA HIS A 164 -6.27 -6.31 -17.30
C HIS A 164 -5.47 -5.70 -16.14
N ALA A 165 -4.67 -6.49 -15.44
CA ALA A 165 -3.80 -6.00 -14.38
C ALA A 165 -2.84 -4.92 -14.91
N CYS A 166 -2.26 -5.08 -16.11
CA CYS A 166 -1.42 -4.07 -16.74
C CYS A 166 -2.18 -2.79 -17.08
N ASP A 167 -3.45 -2.89 -17.50
CA ASP A 167 -4.31 -1.72 -17.71
C ASP A 167 -4.52 -0.93 -16.40
N LEU A 168 -4.71 -1.63 -15.27
CA LEU A 168 -4.77 -1.00 -13.95
C LEU A 168 -3.45 -0.29 -13.60
N VAL A 169 -2.31 -0.95 -13.84
CA VAL A 169 -0.98 -0.37 -13.60
C VAL A 169 -0.78 0.89 -14.44
N GLN A 170 -1.21 0.88 -15.70
CA GLN A 170 -1.10 2.04 -16.58
C GLN A 170 -1.95 3.20 -16.07
N GLU A 171 -3.22 2.97 -15.75
CA GLU A 171 -4.14 4.03 -15.35
C GLU A 171 -3.74 4.67 -14.01
N LEU A 172 -3.16 3.89 -13.09
CA LEU A 172 -2.65 4.39 -11.81
C LEU A 172 -1.28 5.07 -11.90
N GLN A 173 -0.60 5.01 -13.04
CA GLN A 173 0.80 5.40 -13.13
C GLN A 173 1.01 6.86 -12.69
N PRO A 174 1.81 7.11 -11.63
CA PRO A 174 2.17 8.47 -11.28
C PRO A 174 3.11 9.06 -12.34
N PRO A 175 3.21 10.40 -12.48
CA PRO A 175 4.05 11.03 -13.52
C PRO A 175 5.53 10.57 -13.51
N GLY A 176 6.07 10.29 -12.33
CA GLY A 176 7.44 9.80 -12.12
C GLY A 176 7.63 8.29 -12.27
N GLY A 177 6.55 7.53 -12.46
CA GLY A 177 6.57 6.06 -12.44
C GLY A 177 6.62 5.46 -11.04
N TYR A 178 6.60 4.12 -11.00
CA TYR A 178 6.61 3.34 -9.77
C TYR A 178 8.03 3.12 -9.25
N TRP A 179 8.18 3.29 -7.94
CA TRP A 179 9.35 2.80 -7.22
C TRP A 179 9.31 1.27 -7.08
N TRP A 180 8.13 0.70 -6.80
CA TRP A 180 7.88 -0.74 -6.81
C TRP A 180 6.53 -1.06 -7.47
N LEU A 181 6.50 -2.10 -8.29
CA LEU A 181 5.28 -2.82 -8.65
C LEU A 181 5.34 -4.21 -8.03
N ARG A 182 4.31 -4.58 -7.27
CA ARG A 182 4.24 -5.84 -6.54
C ARG A 182 3.03 -6.65 -6.96
N CYS A 183 3.22 -7.93 -7.21
CA CYS A 183 2.14 -8.89 -7.40
C CYS A 183 2.20 -9.89 -6.24
N GLU A 184 1.35 -9.72 -5.24
CA GLU A 184 1.28 -10.62 -4.08
C GLU A 184 0.32 -11.78 -4.33
N ASN A 185 0.64 -12.97 -3.78
CA ASN A 185 -0.18 -14.18 -3.86
C ASN A 185 -0.69 -14.46 -5.29
N SER A 186 0.18 -14.24 -6.27
CA SER A 186 -0.19 -14.24 -7.68
C SER A 186 0.18 -15.58 -8.30
N PRO A 187 -0.76 -16.42 -8.76
CA PRO A 187 -0.48 -17.72 -9.37
C PRO A 187 0.10 -17.59 -10.79
N LEU A 188 0.92 -16.57 -11.04
CA LEU A 188 1.54 -16.32 -12.34
C LEU A 188 2.55 -17.41 -12.67
N THR A 189 2.40 -17.96 -13.88
CA THR A 189 3.40 -18.86 -14.46
C THR A 189 4.53 -18.06 -15.11
N MET A 190 5.54 -18.77 -15.60
CA MET A 190 6.63 -18.16 -16.36
C MET A 190 6.09 -17.37 -17.56
N VAL A 191 5.09 -17.92 -18.25
CA VAL A 191 4.48 -17.29 -19.43
C VAL A 191 3.73 -16.04 -19.00
N GLY A 192 2.92 -16.10 -17.95
CA GLY A 192 2.22 -14.94 -17.40
C GLY A 192 3.15 -13.81 -16.99
N ILE A 193 4.30 -14.11 -16.36
CA ILE A 193 5.28 -13.08 -16.00
C ILE A 193 5.92 -12.45 -17.25
N GLN A 194 6.30 -13.27 -18.25
CA GLN A 194 6.84 -12.75 -19.50
C GLN A 194 5.83 -11.86 -20.22
N ASP A 195 4.56 -12.26 -20.26
CA ASP A 195 3.48 -11.50 -20.86
C ASP A 195 3.24 -10.21 -20.09
N MET A 196 3.29 -10.22 -18.76
CA MET A 196 3.22 -9.01 -17.95
C MET A 196 4.36 -8.03 -18.32
N ILE A 197 5.61 -8.51 -18.41
CA ILE A 197 6.75 -7.65 -18.81
C ILE A 197 6.52 -7.03 -20.19
N ARG A 198 6.03 -7.81 -21.16
CA ARG A 198 5.74 -7.32 -22.52
C ARG A 198 4.61 -6.28 -22.54
N HIS A 199 3.53 -6.51 -21.79
CA HIS A 199 2.41 -5.57 -21.69
C HIS A 199 2.86 -4.27 -21.01
N LEU A 200 3.56 -4.35 -19.87
CA LEU A 200 4.10 -3.16 -19.20
C LEU A 200 4.99 -2.34 -20.14
N HIS A 201 5.80 -2.99 -20.97
CA HIS A 201 6.62 -2.32 -21.97
C HIS A 201 5.78 -1.65 -23.06
N HIS A 202 4.79 -2.37 -23.59
CA HIS A 202 3.85 -1.86 -24.59
C HIS A 202 3.14 -0.59 -24.11
N HIS A 203 2.68 -0.59 -22.86
CA HIS A 203 2.02 0.55 -22.22
C HIS A 203 3.00 1.64 -21.73
N SER A 204 4.29 1.50 -22.02
CA SER A 204 5.34 2.44 -21.58
C SER A 204 5.32 2.69 -20.07
N VAL A 205 5.05 1.63 -19.29
CA VAL A 205 5.01 1.72 -17.83
C VAL A 205 6.42 1.96 -17.30
N LYS A 206 6.56 3.03 -16.50
CA LYS A 206 7.81 3.37 -15.82
C LYS A 206 7.81 2.70 -14.46
N VAL A 207 8.71 1.74 -14.27
CA VAL A 207 8.86 1.03 -13.00
C VAL A 207 10.34 0.81 -12.71
N LYS A 208 10.76 1.09 -11.47
CA LYS A 208 12.14 0.84 -11.06
C LYS A 208 12.37 -0.61 -10.67
N ASN A 209 11.45 -1.18 -9.90
CA ASN A 209 11.57 -2.54 -9.38
C ASN A 209 10.25 -3.30 -9.49
N ILE A 210 10.32 -4.60 -9.79
CA ILE A 210 9.17 -5.50 -9.81
C ILE A 210 9.40 -6.63 -8.78
N GLU A 211 8.38 -6.95 -7.98
CA GLU A 211 8.35 -8.14 -7.11
C GLU A 211 7.12 -8.99 -7.44
N ILE A 212 7.33 -10.29 -7.61
CA ILE A 212 6.26 -11.24 -7.88
C ILE A 212 6.36 -12.33 -6.84
N TYR A 213 5.38 -12.37 -5.94
CA TYR A 213 5.22 -13.41 -4.93
C TYR A 213 4.26 -14.47 -5.48
N SER A 214 4.84 -15.46 -6.15
CA SER A 214 4.12 -16.61 -6.72
C SER A 214 4.40 -17.86 -5.89
N GLU A 215 3.40 -18.73 -5.76
CA GLU A 215 3.57 -20.08 -5.21
C GLU A 215 4.19 -21.05 -6.23
N VAL A 216 4.25 -20.64 -7.51
CA VAL A 216 4.88 -21.41 -8.58
C VAL A 216 6.40 -21.41 -8.39
N THR A 217 6.99 -22.60 -8.39
CA THR A 217 8.43 -22.77 -8.30
C THR A 217 9.09 -22.62 -9.67
N PHE A 218 10.04 -21.69 -9.79
CA PHE A 218 10.86 -21.53 -10.98
C PHE A 218 12.22 -22.20 -10.81
N THR A 219 12.76 -22.74 -11.90
CA THR A 219 14.16 -23.17 -11.93
C THR A 219 15.07 -21.94 -12.04
N LEU A 220 16.31 -22.02 -11.52
CA LEU A 220 17.29 -20.91 -11.62
C LEU A 220 17.47 -20.37 -13.06
N PRO A 221 17.55 -21.21 -14.11
CA PRO A 221 17.62 -20.70 -15.48
C PRO A 221 16.39 -19.90 -15.92
N GLN A 222 15.20 -20.28 -15.46
CA GLN A 222 13.97 -19.52 -15.75
C GLN A 222 13.98 -18.17 -15.03
N GLU A 223 14.44 -18.12 -13.78
CA GLU A 223 14.59 -16.86 -13.05
C GLU A 223 15.56 -15.91 -13.75
N ASP A 224 16.74 -16.40 -14.14
CA ASP A 224 17.75 -15.59 -14.84
C ASP A 224 17.22 -15.10 -16.20
N GLN A 225 16.40 -15.88 -16.89
CA GLN A 225 15.69 -15.44 -18.09
C GLN A 225 14.70 -14.30 -17.81
N LEU A 226 13.90 -14.39 -16.74
CA LEU A 226 12.96 -13.33 -16.36
C LEU A 226 13.68 -12.05 -15.95
N VAL A 227 14.74 -12.17 -15.16
CA VAL A 227 15.56 -11.03 -14.73
C VAL A 227 16.19 -10.35 -15.93
N THR A 228 16.75 -11.12 -16.87
CA THR A 228 17.31 -10.58 -18.11
C THR A 228 16.24 -9.87 -18.93
N LEU A 229 15.09 -10.51 -19.14
CA LEU A 229 13.98 -9.94 -19.91
C LEU A 229 13.47 -8.62 -19.29
N ALA A 230 13.26 -8.58 -17.98
CA ALA A 230 12.84 -7.37 -17.28
C ALA A 230 13.87 -6.24 -17.44
N LYS A 231 15.16 -6.58 -17.27
CA LYS A 231 16.25 -5.60 -17.39
C LYS A 231 16.37 -5.04 -18.81
N THR A 232 16.29 -5.88 -19.83
CA THR A 232 16.44 -5.44 -21.23
C THR A 232 15.22 -4.72 -21.76
N THR A 233 14.03 -5.07 -21.28
CA THR A 233 12.75 -4.60 -21.86
C THR A 233 12.20 -3.39 -21.11
N LEU A 234 12.26 -3.40 -19.77
CA LEU A 234 11.71 -2.34 -18.92
C LEU A 234 12.79 -1.44 -18.30
N ASN A 235 14.07 -1.81 -18.44
CA ASN A 235 15.18 -1.17 -17.71
C ASN A 235 14.95 -1.15 -16.18
N CYS A 236 14.28 -2.19 -15.66
CA CYS A 236 13.94 -2.32 -14.25
C CYS A 236 14.67 -3.51 -13.61
N ASP A 237 14.75 -3.52 -12.28
CA ASP A 237 15.28 -4.65 -11.53
C ASP A 237 14.14 -5.59 -11.11
N LEU A 238 14.24 -6.87 -11.46
CA LEU A 238 13.36 -7.92 -10.95
C LEU A 238 14.10 -8.64 -9.81
N THR A 239 13.63 -8.49 -8.57
CA THR A 239 14.37 -8.95 -7.40
C THR A 239 14.24 -10.45 -7.15
N LYS A 240 15.37 -11.16 -7.04
CA LYS A 240 15.44 -12.60 -6.73
C LYS A 240 14.80 -13.01 -5.39
N LYS A 241 14.65 -12.09 -4.42
CA LYS A 241 14.02 -12.38 -3.11
C LYS A 241 12.49 -12.56 -3.19
N SER A 242 11.89 -12.26 -4.33
CA SER A 242 10.43 -12.16 -4.50
C SER A 242 9.78 -13.50 -4.91
N ILE A 243 10.53 -14.42 -5.51
CA ILE A 243 10.08 -15.80 -5.72
C ILE A 243 10.38 -16.58 -4.44
N ARG A 244 9.45 -16.58 -3.48
CA ARG A 244 9.60 -17.36 -2.25
C ARG A 244 9.27 -18.82 -2.53
N PHE A 245 10.30 -19.64 -2.64
CA PHE A 245 10.18 -21.10 -2.61
C PHE A 245 9.52 -21.54 -1.29
N ARG A 246 8.26 -21.96 -1.34
CA ARG A 246 7.69 -22.76 -0.27
C ARG A 246 8.10 -24.20 -0.55
N ILE A 247 9.21 -24.64 0.04
CA ILE A 247 9.55 -26.07 0.08
C ILE A 247 8.47 -26.72 0.95
N MET A 248 7.50 -27.37 0.33
CA MET A 248 6.60 -28.28 1.05
C MET A 248 7.40 -29.54 1.36
N THR A 249 7.86 -29.66 2.60
CA THR A 249 8.28 -30.94 3.19
C THR A 249 7.07 -31.73 3.64
#